data_AF-A0A2E1WL84-F1
#
_entry.id   AF-A0A2E1WL84-F1
#
_cell.length_a   1.000
_cell.length_b   1.000
_cell.length_c   1.000
_cell.angle_alpha   90.00
_cell.angle_beta   90.00
_cell.angle_gamma   90.00
#
_symmetry.space_group_name_H-M   'P 1'
#
loop_
_entity.id
_entity.type
_entity.pdbx_description
1 polymer ?
#
loop_
_entity_poly.entity_id
_entity_poly.type
_entity_poly.pdbx_seq_one_letter_code
_entity_poly.pdbx_strand_id
1 'polypeptide(L)'
;MKRCVPFLMALLFAISCSYRSSATDETGQIARDLNEMEERCVRDRLLTGWGLDLEDLTRDLNPEEEIVVDMALELCRFDPGRSPQGSAVPNDQPQVSENLLVAPTVFDPTDEAPGEDPLLDALWEACGVGHPLSCDDLFYSAPRDSAYEQFAFSCGGRENMDCSLLLGVDQPEGALTPLTPPPGENEALDRWWNLCAEGSSRACGELRLIAPSRSLYAQFGTSCGARGTSYCTLVLDDDGDPPTLATLTPDQAPPGQDKLLDQLWLFCGDLDARACKDLSKFSPVDSLYMQFGVSCGGRAVAPCARFFADLDT
;
A
#
# COMPACT_ATOMS: atom_id res chain seq x y z
N MET A 1 49.93 51.48 -33.38
CA MET A 1 50.63 51.65 -32.09
C MET A 1 50.23 50.49 -31.16
N LYS A 2 50.99 49.37 -31.18
CA LYS A 2 51.76 48.78 -30.04
C LYS A 2 50.87 48.36 -28.84
N ARG A 3 50.58 47.07 -28.58
CA ARG A 3 51.38 46.03 -27.83
C ARG A 3 50.39 45.11 -27.03
N CYS A 4 50.35 43.79 -27.29
CA CYS A 4 50.80 42.64 -26.45
C CYS A 4 49.82 42.07 -25.35
N VAL A 5 49.00 41.04 -25.68
CA VAL A 5 48.86 39.61 -25.17
C VAL A 5 49.23 39.27 -23.67
N PRO A 6 48.80 38.15 -22.99
CA PRO A 6 47.56 37.29 -22.90
C PRO A 6 47.05 36.99 -21.43
N PHE A 7 45.85 36.40 -21.24
CA PHE A 7 45.50 35.29 -20.29
C PHE A 7 43.95 35.11 -20.18
N LEU A 8 43.36 34.09 -20.82
CA LEU A 8 42.63 32.95 -20.24
C LEU A 8 41.82 33.18 -18.93
N MET A 9 40.48 33.04 -19.05
CA MET A 9 39.55 32.12 -18.34
C MET A 9 38.31 32.87 -17.82
N ALA A 10 37.12 32.60 -18.36
CA ALA A 10 36.02 31.80 -17.78
C ALA A 10 34.68 32.43 -18.22
N LEU A 11 34.20 32.05 -19.41
CA LEU A 11 32.80 32.21 -19.80
C LEU A 11 31.99 31.07 -19.18
N LEU A 12 31.27 31.41 -18.11
CA LEU A 12 30.07 30.75 -17.61
C LEU A 12 29.12 30.36 -18.75
N PHE A 13 29.25 29.12 -19.23
CA PHE A 13 28.20 28.42 -19.96
C PHE A 13 27.35 27.65 -18.95
N ALA A 14 26.10 28.08 -18.79
CA ALA A 14 24.94 27.26 -18.47
C ALA A 14 25.15 25.77 -18.81
N ILE A 15 25.39 24.96 -17.78
CA ILE A 15 25.28 23.51 -17.85
C ILE A 15 23.80 23.18 -17.66
N SER A 16 23.05 23.22 -18.76
CA SER A 16 21.93 22.29 -18.94
C SER A 16 22.53 20.88 -18.89
N CYS A 17 22.22 20.11 -17.85
CA CYS A 17 22.41 18.66 -17.88
C CYS A 17 21.42 18.06 -18.89
N SER A 18 21.76 18.17 -20.18
CA SER A 18 21.31 17.23 -21.19
C SER A 18 21.84 15.86 -20.79
N TYR A 19 20.96 15.01 -20.29
CA TYR A 19 21.18 13.57 -20.16
C TYR A 19 21.56 13.02 -21.54
N ARG A 20 22.86 12.92 -21.80
CA ARG A 20 23.42 12.32 -23.01
C ARG A 20 23.39 10.80 -22.79
N SER A 21 22.29 10.18 -23.16
CA SER A 21 22.22 8.74 -23.36
C SER A 21 23.09 8.39 -24.57
N SER A 22 24.29 7.88 -24.30
CA SER A 22 25.01 7.02 -25.25
C SER A 22 24.59 5.57 -25.01
N ALA A 23 23.57 5.12 -25.74
CA ALA A 23 23.46 3.75 -26.19
C ALA A 23 22.84 3.75 -27.60
N THR A 24 23.71 3.80 -28.60
CA THR A 24 23.61 3.02 -29.85
C THR A 24 22.21 2.89 -30.46
N ASP A 25 21.89 3.87 -31.31
CA ASP A 25 21.28 3.74 -32.64
C ASP A 25 21.24 2.30 -33.21
N GLU A 26 20.20 1.56 -32.80
CA GLU A 26 19.45 0.64 -33.65
C GLU A 26 17.98 1.04 -33.54
N THR A 27 17.54 1.90 -34.47
CA THR A 27 16.21 1.85 -35.07
C THR A 27 15.52 0.49 -34.96
N GLY A 28 14.38 0.44 -34.24
CA GLY A 28 13.28 -0.47 -34.51
C GLY A 28 12.69 -1.16 -33.29
N GLN A 29 11.46 -0.77 -32.93
CA GLN A 29 10.43 -1.70 -32.41
C GLN A 29 10.87 -2.57 -31.22
N ILE A 30 10.70 -2.06 -29.99
CA ILE A 30 10.62 -2.96 -28.84
C ILE A 30 9.17 -3.44 -28.76
N ALA A 31 8.82 -4.34 -29.67
CA ALA A 31 7.67 -5.22 -29.47
C ALA A 31 7.88 -5.90 -28.13
N ARG A 32 7.00 -5.65 -27.15
CA ARG A 32 6.91 -6.51 -25.96
C ARG A 32 6.66 -7.93 -26.44
N ASP A 33 7.61 -8.83 -26.19
CA ASP A 33 7.53 -10.22 -26.63
C ASP A 33 6.54 -10.97 -25.72
N LEU A 34 5.25 -10.80 -26.01
CA LEU A 34 4.14 -11.47 -25.32
C LEU A 34 3.77 -12.73 -26.08
N ASN A 35 3.56 -13.84 -25.38
CA ASN A 35 2.95 -15.00 -26.02
C ASN A 35 1.43 -14.78 -26.22
N GLU A 36 0.82 -15.55 -27.14
CA GLU A 36 -0.60 -15.39 -27.51
C GLU A 36 -1.58 -15.54 -26.31
N MET A 37 -1.20 -16.29 -25.27
CA MET A 37 -2.01 -16.45 -24.07
C MET A 37 -1.93 -15.22 -23.17
N GLU A 38 -0.72 -14.70 -22.95
CA GLU A 38 -0.46 -13.46 -22.22
C GLU A 38 -1.14 -12.27 -22.90
N GLU A 39 -1.04 -12.16 -24.22
CA GLU A 39 -1.67 -11.08 -24.98
C GLU A 39 -3.19 -11.08 -24.83
N ARG A 40 -3.82 -12.28 -24.89
CA ARG A 40 -5.26 -12.42 -24.74
C ARG A 40 -5.72 -12.08 -23.33
N CYS A 41 -5.00 -12.56 -22.32
CA CYS A 41 -5.33 -12.25 -20.93
C CYS A 41 -5.13 -10.76 -20.63
N VAL A 42 -4.01 -10.18 -21.05
CA VAL A 42 -3.71 -8.75 -20.83
C VAL A 42 -4.80 -7.91 -21.48
N ARG A 43 -5.17 -8.21 -22.73
CA ARG A 43 -6.22 -7.48 -23.44
C ARG A 43 -7.57 -7.59 -22.73
N ASP A 44 -7.96 -8.80 -22.34
CA ASP A 44 -9.18 -9.01 -21.55
C ASP A 44 -9.16 -8.18 -20.27
N ARG A 45 -8.05 -8.19 -19.53
CA ARG A 45 -7.91 -7.45 -18.27
C ARG A 45 -7.90 -5.94 -18.47
N LEU A 46 -7.28 -5.43 -19.54
CA LEU A 46 -7.34 -4.03 -19.96
C LEU A 46 -8.78 -3.59 -20.25
N LEU A 47 -9.52 -4.41 -20.98
CA LEU A 47 -10.90 -4.13 -21.37
C LEU A 47 -11.89 -4.27 -20.20
N THR A 48 -11.85 -5.39 -19.47
CA THR A 48 -12.83 -5.72 -18.42
C THR A 48 -12.44 -5.16 -17.06
N GLY A 49 -11.15 -5.01 -16.78
CA GLY A 49 -10.62 -4.51 -15.50
C GLY A 49 -10.34 -3.01 -15.47
N TRP A 50 -9.91 -2.40 -16.58
CA TRP A 50 -9.54 -0.98 -16.62
C TRP A 50 -10.29 -0.15 -17.68
N GLY A 51 -11.21 -0.76 -18.44
CA GLY A 51 -11.97 -0.06 -19.49
C GLY A 51 -11.11 0.51 -20.63
N LEU A 52 -9.88 0.02 -20.78
CA LEU A 52 -8.91 0.46 -21.77
C LEU A 52 -8.92 -0.50 -22.95
N ASP A 53 -9.43 -0.02 -24.08
CA ASP A 53 -9.43 -0.78 -25.34
C ASP A 53 -8.14 -0.47 -26.12
N LEU A 54 -7.07 -1.19 -25.79
CA LEU A 54 -5.83 -1.16 -26.56
C LEU A 54 -5.89 -2.28 -27.61
N GLU A 55 -6.27 -1.91 -28.83
CA GLU A 55 -6.44 -2.84 -29.95
C GLU A 55 -5.12 -3.52 -30.35
N ASP A 56 -3.99 -2.83 -30.20
CA ASP A 56 -2.65 -3.30 -30.55
C ASP A 56 -1.65 -3.01 -29.43
N LEU A 57 -1.15 -4.08 -28.80
CA LEU A 57 -0.12 -4.03 -27.74
C LEU A 57 1.31 -4.07 -28.31
N THR A 58 1.45 -4.24 -29.63
CA THR A 58 2.75 -4.31 -30.32
C THR A 58 3.20 -2.95 -30.88
N ARG A 59 2.33 -1.92 -30.80
CA ARG A 59 2.68 -0.54 -31.14
C ARG A 59 3.46 0.13 -30.01
N ASP A 60 4.12 1.24 -30.35
CA ASP A 60 4.70 2.13 -29.35
C ASP A 60 3.59 2.69 -28.45
N LEU A 61 3.65 2.30 -27.18
CA LEU A 61 2.76 2.76 -26.12
C LEU A 61 3.30 4.07 -25.55
N ASN A 62 2.41 4.97 -25.14
CA ASN A 62 2.84 6.10 -24.31
C ASN A 62 3.25 5.60 -22.90
N PRO A 63 3.98 6.41 -22.11
CA PRO A 63 4.45 5.97 -20.80
C PRO A 63 3.34 5.52 -19.84
N GLU A 64 2.12 6.04 -19.96
CA GLU A 64 0.97 5.67 -19.12
C GLU A 64 0.39 4.30 -19.52
N GLU A 65 0.21 4.05 -20.82
CA GLU A 65 -0.20 2.77 -21.40
C GLU A 65 0.83 1.67 -21.09
N GLU A 66 2.12 2.03 -21.07
CA GLU A 66 3.22 1.11 -20.75
C GLU A 66 3.07 0.54 -19.33
N ILE A 67 2.82 1.38 -18.33
CA ILE A 67 2.64 0.99 -16.91
C ILE A 67 1.45 0.05 -16.74
N VAL A 68 0.33 0.37 -17.39
CA VAL A 68 -0.93 -0.37 -17.22
C VAL A 68 -0.84 -1.75 -17.88
N VAL A 69 -0.22 -1.83 -19.07
CA VAL A 69 0.02 -3.11 -19.75
C VAL A 69 1.06 -3.95 -18.99
N ASP A 70 2.08 -3.35 -18.38
CA ASP A 70 3.03 -4.05 -17.49
C ASP A 70 2.28 -4.68 -16.30
N MET A 71 1.38 -3.92 -15.68
CA MET A 71 0.62 -4.39 -14.52
C MET A 71 -0.35 -5.53 -14.89
N ALA A 72 -1.04 -5.42 -16.03
CA ALA A 72 -1.87 -6.49 -16.58
C ALA A 72 -1.08 -7.76 -16.89
N LEU A 73 0.13 -7.61 -17.43
CA LEU A 73 0.99 -8.74 -17.77
C LEU A 73 1.39 -9.54 -16.53
N GLU A 74 1.81 -8.85 -15.48
CA GLU A 74 2.14 -9.49 -14.20
C GLU A 74 0.95 -10.24 -13.60
N LEU A 75 -0.26 -9.68 -13.70
CA LEU A 75 -1.48 -10.34 -13.24
C LEU A 75 -1.83 -11.60 -14.05
N CYS A 76 -1.69 -11.54 -15.37
CA CYS A 76 -1.95 -12.66 -16.26
C CYS A 76 -0.98 -13.82 -16.10
N ARG A 77 0.26 -13.51 -15.71
CA ARG A 77 1.26 -14.53 -15.37
C ARG A 77 0.99 -15.18 -14.01
N PHE A 78 0.29 -14.47 -13.12
CA PHE A 78 -0.04 -14.95 -11.78
C PHE A 78 -1.32 -15.81 -11.74
N ASP A 79 -2.35 -15.50 -12.53
CA ASP A 79 -3.60 -16.29 -12.57
C ASP A 79 -4.33 -16.19 -13.94
N PRO A 80 -4.09 -17.10 -14.90
CA PRO A 80 -4.54 -16.97 -16.28
C PRO A 80 -6.06 -17.17 -16.53
N GLY A 81 -6.91 -17.37 -15.50
CA GLY A 81 -8.25 -17.92 -15.70
C GLY A 81 -9.44 -17.34 -14.94
N ARG A 82 -9.36 -16.17 -14.28
CA ARG A 82 -10.48 -15.68 -13.43
C ARG A 82 -11.09 -14.35 -13.89
N SER A 83 -12.40 -14.38 -14.19
CA SER A 83 -13.28 -13.22 -14.40
C SER A 83 -14.03 -12.86 -13.10
N PRO A 84 -14.37 -11.58 -12.81
CA PRO A 84 -14.90 -11.16 -11.52
C PRO A 84 -16.43 -11.30 -11.46
N GLN A 85 -16.95 -12.04 -10.47
CA GLN A 85 -18.38 -12.01 -10.09
C GLN A 85 -18.52 -11.53 -8.64
N GLY A 86 -19.35 -10.49 -8.46
CA GLY A 86 -19.59 -9.76 -7.22
C GLY A 86 -20.39 -10.50 -6.15
N SER A 87 -20.01 -10.31 -4.89
CA SER A 87 -20.70 -10.78 -3.68
C SER A 87 -21.38 -9.70 -2.85
N ALA A 88 -22.52 -10.07 -2.27
CA ALA A 88 -23.30 -9.36 -1.29
C ALA A 88 -23.00 -9.81 0.18
N VAL A 89 -21.77 -9.63 0.68
CA VAL A 89 -21.47 -9.75 2.12
C VAL A 89 -21.56 -8.37 2.80
N PRO A 90 -22.21 -8.23 3.97
CA PRO A 90 -22.21 -6.99 4.73
C PRO A 90 -20.78 -6.58 5.14
N ASN A 91 -20.41 -5.35 4.78
CA ASN A 91 -19.07 -4.77 4.76
C ASN A 91 -18.40 -4.49 6.13
N ASP A 92 -19.03 -4.87 7.25
CA ASP A 92 -18.68 -4.36 8.59
C ASP A 92 -18.08 -5.43 9.53
N GLN A 93 -17.92 -6.70 9.11
CA GLN A 93 -17.17 -7.69 9.93
C GLN A 93 -15.66 -7.60 9.62
N PRO A 94 -14.77 -7.98 10.57
CA PRO A 94 -13.37 -8.23 10.26
C PRO A 94 -13.27 -9.32 9.19
N GLN A 95 -12.98 -8.93 7.95
CA GLN A 95 -12.85 -9.85 6.80
C GLN A 95 -11.44 -10.47 6.75
N VAL A 96 -10.88 -10.75 7.91
CA VAL A 96 -9.66 -11.57 8.05
C VAL A 96 -10.11 -12.90 8.60
N SER A 97 -9.66 -14.00 7.99
CA SER A 97 -10.07 -15.35 8.43
C SER A 97 -9.80 -15.52 9.93
N GLU A 98 -10.68 -16.24 10.64
CA GLU A 98 -10.53 -16.50 12.08
C GLU A 98 -9.14 -17.08 12.41
N ASN A 99 -8.56 -17.86 11.49
CA ASN A 99 -7.22 -18.43 11.62
C ASN A 99 -6.12 -17.36 11.62
N LEU A 100 -6.26 -16.30 10.82
CA LEU A 100 -5.34 -15.17 10.85
C LEU A 100 -5.50 -14.36 12.14
N LEU A 101 -6.72 -14.25 12.66
CA LEU A 101 -6.98 -13.53 13.90
C LEU A 101 -6.29 -14.18 15.10
N VAL A 102 -6.19 -15.51 15.10
CA VAL A 102 -5.50 -16.24 16.17
C VAL A 102 -4.01 -16.44 15.90
N ALA A 103 -3.51 -16.20 14.68
CA ALA A 103 -2.10 -16.39 14.33
C ALA A 103 -1.09 -15.76 15.31
N PRO A 104 -1.30 -14.51 15.82
CA PRO A 104 -0.46 -13.91 16.86
C PRO A 104 -0.11 -14.86 18.02
N THR A 105 -1.08 -15.62 18.51
CA THR A 105 -0.91 -16.47 19.70
C THR A 105 -0.43 -17.88 19.37
N VAL A 106 -0.30 -18.22 18.08
CA VAL A 106 0.04 -19.58 17.60
C VAL A 106 1.53 -19.69 17.29
N PHE A 107 2.18 -18.61 16.87
CA PHE A 107 3.54 -18.63 16.33
C PHE A 107 4.57 -17.96 17.25
N ASP A 108 5.79 -18.50 17.28
CA ASP A 108 6.98 -17.89 17.90
C ASP A 108 7.99 -17.46 16.82
N PRO A 109 8.73 -16.35 17.00
CA PRO A 109 9.79 -15.92 16.08
C PRO A 109 10.85 -16.97 15.72
N THR A 110 11.04 -18.00 16.54
CA THR A 110 12.02 -19.07 16.31
C THR A 110 11.43 -20.34 15.72
N ASP A 111 10.14 -20.34 15.37
CA ASP A 111 9.51 -21.47 14.70
C ASP A 111 10.21 -21.78 13.37
N GLU A 112 10.43 -23.07 13.12
CA GLU A 112 11.02 -23.54 11.87
C GLU A 112 10.03 -23.33 10.71
N ALA A 113 10.58 -22.99 9.54
CA ALA A 113 9.78 -22.81 8.34
C ALA A 113 9.10 -24.14 7.93
N PRO A 114 7.89 -24.10 7.34
CA PRO A 114 7.17 -25.32 6.94
C PRO A 114 7.91 -26.20 5.92
N GLY A 115 8.87 -25.65 5.15
CA GLY A 115 9.72 -26.44 4.25
C GLY A 115 9.08 -26.79 2.90
N GLU A 116 7.87 -26.29 2.65
CA GLU A 116 7.09 -26.55 1.42
C GLU A 116 7.58 -25.72 0.22
N ASP A 117 8.14 -24.53 0.44
CA ASP A 117 8.63 -23.64 -0.61
C ASP A 117 9.91 -22.91 -0.15
N PRO A 118 11.07 -23.17 -0.80
CA PRO A 118 12.34 -22.58 -0.39
C PRO A 118 12.40 -21.04 -0.44
N LEU A 119 11.64 -20.40 -1.34
CA LEU A 119 11.57 -18.93 -1.42
C LEU A 119 10.77 -18.39 -0.23
N LEU A 120 9.63 -19.01 0.08
CA LEU A 120 8.80 -18.62 1.22
C LEU A 120 9.49 -18.96 2.56
N ASP A 121 10.27 -20.03 2.62
CA ASP A 121 11.08 -20.36 3.80
C ASP A 121 12.15 -19.29 4.07
N ALA A 122 12.80 -18.78 3.02
CA ALA A 122 13.78 -17.70 3.19
C ALA A 122 13.12 -16.42 3.72
N LEU A 123 11.92 -16.09 3.23
CA LEU A 123 11.14 -14.97 3.72
C LEU A 123 10.61 -15.21 5.15
N TRP A 124 10.24 -16.44 5.51
CA TRP A 124 9.87 -16.86 6.86
C TRP A 124 11.02 -16.60 7.84
N GLU A 125 12.21 -17.12 7.55
CA GLU A 125 13.38 -16.96 8.42
C GLU A 125 13.73 -15.48 8.60
N ALA A 126 13.74 -14.71 7.50
CA ALA A 126 13.99 -13.27 7.56
C ALA A 126 12.90 -12.52 8.35
N CYS A 127 11.63 -12.92 8.19
CA CYS A 127 10.54 -12.39 8.98
C CYS A 127 10.74 -12.71 10.47
N GLY A 128 11.04 -13.97 10.84
CA GLY A 128 11.26 -14.40 12.23
C GLY A 128 12.37 -13.61 12.93
N VAL A 129 13.47 -13.30 12.23
CA VAL A 129 14.58 -12.49 12.80
C VAL A 129 14.30 -10.98 12.86
N GLY A 130 13.17 -10.50 12.34
CA GLY A 130 12.76 -9.10 12.47
C GLY A 130 12.95 -8.24 11.23
N HIS A 131 12.96 -8.82 10.03
CA HIS A 131 12.92 -8.03 8.79
C HIS A 131 11.48 -7.74 8.36
N PRO A 132 10.98 -6.51 8.50
CA PRO A 132 9.57 -6.20 8.26
C PRO A 132 9.16 -6.37 6.80
N LEU A 133 10.02 -5.95 5.86
CA LEU A 133 9.77 -6.13 4.44
C LEU A 133 9.61 -7.61 4.07
N SER A 134 10.40 -8.49 4.71
CA SER A 134 10.28 -9.93 4.50
C SER A 134 8.97 -10.51 5.06
N CYS A 135 8.44 -9.96 6.15
CA CYS A 135 7.11 -10.34 6.63
C CYS A 135 6.01 -9.91 5.66
N ASP A 136 6.09 -8.69 5.12
CA ASP A 136 5.13 -8.20 4.13
C ASP A 136 5.21 -9.03 2.84
N ASP A 137 6.42 -9.23 2.32
CA ASP A 137 6.66 -10.04 1.11
C ASP A 137 6.16 -11.47 1.31
N LEU A 138 6.42 -12.07 2.48
CA LEU A 138 5.92 -13.41 2.81
C LEU A 138 4.38 -13.42 2.85
N PHE A 139 3.76 -12.43 3.48
CA PHE A 139 2.32 -12.31 3.56
C PHE A 139 1.66 -12.26 2.16
N TYR A 140 2.22 -11.44 1.25
CA TYR A 140 1.67 -11.25 -0.08
C TYR A 140 1.96 -12.41 -1.04
N SER A 141 3.06 -13.14 -0.83
CA SER A 141 3.45 -14.28 -1.69
C SER A 141 2.91 -15.62 -1.20
N ALA A 142 2.45 -15.72 0.04
CA ALA A 142 2.01 -16.97 0.63
C ALA A 142 0.63 -17.41 0.11
N PRO A 143 0.38 -18.74 0.00
CA PRO A 143 -0.97 -19.23 -0.24
C PRO A 143 -1.92 -18.82 0.89
N ARG A 144 -3.20 -18.60 0.54
CA ARG A 144 -4.22 -18.25 1.53
C ARG A 144 -4.42 -19.36 2.56
N ASP A 145 -4.69 -18.93 3.79
CA ASP A 145 -4.85 -19.73 5.00
C ASP A 145 -3.67 -20.67 5.31
N SER A 146 -2.51 -20.43 4.69
CA SER A 146 -1.29 -21.21 4.93
C SER A 146 -0.61 -20.79 6.23
N ALA A 147 0.26 -21.67 6.73
CA ALA A 147 1.12 -21.32 7.87
C ALA A 147 2.01 -20.12 7.54
N TYR A 148 2.53 -20.02 6.31
CA TYR A 148 3.32 -18.87 5.85
C TYR A 148 2.57 -17.56 6.00
N GLU A 149 1.32 -17.53 5.53
CA GLU A 149 0.48 -16.34 5.57
C GLU A 149 0.16 -15.93 7.02
N GLN A 150 -0.16 -16.91 7.87
CA GLN A 150 -0.43 -16.68 9.29
C GLN A 150 0.83 -16.21 10.06
N PHE A 151 1.99 -16.80 9.80
CA PHE A 151 3.26 -16.39 10.42
C PHE A 151 3.67 -14.98 10.02
N ALA A 152 3.55 -14.65 8.73
CA ALA A 152 3.80 -13.30 8.26
C ALA A 152 2.82 -12.28 8.83
N PHE A 153 1.53 -12.65 8.91
CA PHE A 153 0.50 -11.81 9.52
C PHE A 153 0.73 -11.55 11.01
N SER A 154 1.39 -12.47 11.73
CA SER A 154 1.79 -12.28 13.13
C SER A 154 3.13 -11.54 13.30
N CYS A 155 3.69 -11.01 12.21
CA CYS A 155 5.02 -10.39 12.16
C CYS A 155 6.15 -11.30 12.66
N GLY A 156 6.06 -12.56 12.24
CA GLY A 156 6.96 -13.61 12.65
C GLY A 156 6.77 -13.95 14.13
N GLY A 157 5.52 -14.13 14.57
CA GLY A 157 5.19 -14.54 15.93
C GLY A 157 5.33 -13.46 17.01
N ARG A 158 5.39 -12.18 16.65
CA ARG A 158 5.52 -11.06 17.60
C ARG A 158 4.19 -10.42 17.99
N GLU A 159 3.11 -11.19 17.85
CA GLU A 159 1.74 -10.78 18.13
C GLU A 159 1.34 -9.42 17.54
N ASN A 160 1.81 -9.14 16.33
CA ASN A 160 1.68 -7.84 15.71
C ASN A 160 1.41 -7.99 14.21
N MET A 161 0.65 -7.07 13.65
CA MET A 161 0.13 -7.21 12.28
C MET A 161 0.73 -6.22 11.29
N ASP A 162 1.37 -5.16 11.79
CA ASP A 162 2.07 -4.17 10.97
C ASP A 162 3.57 -4.22 11.29
N CYS A 163 4.27 -5.09 10.56
CA CYS A 163 5.64 -5.46 10.86
C CYS A 163 6.58 -4.28 10.69
N SER A 164 6.28 -3.42 9.71
CA SER A 164 6.99 -2.18 9.43
C SER A 164 6.88 -1.18 10.58
N LEU A 165 5.72 -1.14 11.25
CA LEU A 165 5.48 -0.32 12.43
C LEU A 165 6.21 -0.87 13.67
N LEU A 166 6.40 -2.19 13.74
CA LEU A 166 7.07 -2.86 14.86
C LEU A 166 8.60 -2.85 14.76
N LEU A 167 9.16 -2.95 13.55
CA LEU A 167 10.57 -3.31 13.31
C LEU A 167 11.42 -2.17 12.72
N GLY A 168 10.95 -0.92 12.85
CA GLY A 168 11.86 0.22 12.98
C GLY A 168 12.27 0.94 11.71
N VAL A 169 11.35 1.23 10.79
CA VAL A 169 11.60 2.28 9.77
C VAL A 169 10.91 3.61 10.12
N ASP A 170 9.81 3.59 10.90
CA ASP A 170 9.00 4.80 11.21
C ASP A 170 8.65 5.01 12.70
N GLN A 171 9.44 4.51 13.66
CA GLN A 171 9.32 4.94 15.08
C GLN A 171 10.41 6.00 15.40
N PRO A 172 10.18 7.31 15.27
CA PRO A 172 11.04 8.30 15.88
C PRO A 172 10.77 8.31 17.39
N GLU A 173 11.77 7.82 18.12
CA GLU A 173 12.01 7.99 19.56
C GLU A 173 11.03 7.34 20.55
N GLY A 174 11.41 6.14 21.00
CA GLY A 174 10.85 5.49 22.19
C GLY A 174 9.70 4.54 21.88
N ALA A 175 9.64 3.42 22.59
CA ALA A 175 8.50 2.51 22.55
C ALA A 175 7.26 3.24 23.06
N LEU A 176 6.39 3.70 22.15
CA LEU A 176 5.04 4.15 22.50
C LEU A 176 4.34 3.01 23.24
N THR A 177 3.59 3.34 24.28
CA THR A 177 2.69 2.42 24.99
C THR A 177 1.31 3.07 25.08
N PRO A 178 0.25 2.30 25.41
CA PRO A 178 -1.06 2.90 25.67
C PRO A 178 -1.06 3.97 26.79
N LEU A 179 -0.03 3.99 27.65
CA LEU A 179 0.11 4.98 28.72
C LEU A 179 0.96 6.19 28.32
N THR A 180 1.48 6.23 27.09
CA THR A 180 2.25 7.39 26.63
C THR A 180 1.34 8.61 26.57
N PRO A 181 1.68 9.72 27.26
CA PRO A 181 0.87 10.94 27.21
C PRO A 181 0.91 11.57 25.81
N PRO A 182 -0.14 12.31 25.43
CA PRO A 182 -0.17 12.99 24.14
C PRO A 182 0.89 14.10 24.05
N PRO A 183 1.36 14.43 22.83
CA PRO A 183 2.39 15.46 22.62
C PRO A 183 2.04 16.88 23.12
N GLY A 184 0.75 17.23 23.22
CA GLY A 184 0.34 18.54 23.75
C GLY A 184 0.36 19.69 22.74
N GLU A 185 0.61 19.41 21.46
CA GLU A 185 0.75 20.43 20.41
C GLU A 185 -0.58 20.83 19.78
N ASN A 186 -1.60 19.97 19.90
CA ASN A 186 -2.92 20.17 19.30
C ASN A 186 -4.01 19.56 20.18
N GLU A 187 -4.86 20.40 20.77
CA GLU A 187 -5.88 19.96 21.73
C GLU A 187 -6.90 18.97 21.13
N ALA A 188 -7.24 19.14 19.85
CA ALA A 188 -8.18 18.24 19.18
C ALA A 188 -7.56 16.84 18.97
N LEU A 189 -6.30 16.80 18.50
CA LEU A 189 -5.57 15.55 18.33
C LEU A 189 -5.25 14.89 19.69
N ASP A 190 -4.98 15.66 20.75
CA ASP A 190 -4.78 15.13 22.11
C ASP A 190 -6.04 14.47 22.66
N ARG A 191 -7.21 15.00 22.31
CA ARG A 191 -8.48 14.39 22.69
C ARG A 191 -8.65 13.03 22.02
N TRP A 192 -8.38 12.95 20.72
CA TRP A 192 -8.42 11.68 19.98
C TRP A 192 -7.37 10.69 20.48
N TRP A 193 -6.16 11.16 20.77
CA TRP A 193 -5.10 10.37 21.39
C TRP A 193 -5.58 9.69 22.66
N ASN A 194 -6.14 10.45 23.61
CA ASN A 194 -6.57 9.90 24.89
C ASN A 194 -7.65 8.82 24.73
N LEU A 195 -8.64 9.06 23.87
CA LEU A 195 -9.70 8.08 23.57
C LEU A 195 -9.13 6.81 22.92
N CYS A 196 -8.20 6.96 21.98
CA CYS A 196 -7.49 5.83 21.37
C CYS A 196 -6.67 5.05 22.41
N ALA A 197 -6.01 5.75 23.34
CA ALA A 197 -5.26 5.14 24.44
C ALA A 197 -6.18 4.29 25.35
N GLU A 198 -7.40 4.78 25.61
CA GLU A 198 -8.43 4.10 26.40
C GLU A 198 -9.08 2.90 25.68
N GLY A 199 -8.81 2.70 24.39
CA GLY A 199 -9.25 1.54 23.62
C GLY A 199 -10.35 1.78 22.59
N SER A 200 -10.67 3.05 22.25
CA SER A 200 -11.63 3.35 21.18
C SER A 200 -11.00 3.13 19.79
N SER A 201 -11.46 2.10 19.06
CA SER A 201 -11.02 1.84 17.68
C SER A 201 -11.40 3.00 16.75
N ARG A 202 -12.57 3.60 16.95
CA ARG A 202 -13.06 4.81 16.28
C ARG A 202 -12.10 5.98 16.43
N ALA A 203 -11.65 6.25 17.65
CA ALA A 203 -10.70 7.32 17.92
C ALA A 203 -9.32 7.04 17.31
N CYS A 204 -8.84 5.81 17.37
CA CYS A 204 -7.58 5.44 16.73
C CYS A 204 -7.65 5.60 15.20
N GLY A 205 -8.78 5.19 14.61
CA GLY A 205 -9.02 5.35 13.17
C GLY A 205 -9.16 6.82 12.77
N GLU A 206 -9.82 7.66 13.59
CA GLU A 206 -9.88 9.11 13.35
C GLU A 206 -8.46 9.70 13.38
N LEU A 207 -7.69 9.40 14.43
CA LEU A 207 -6.31 9.88 14.56
C LEU A 207 -5.46 9.48 13.35
N ARG A 208 -5.58 8.24 12.87
CA ARG A 208 -4.89 7.75 11.65
C ARG A 208 -5.21 8.58 10.41
N LEU A 209 -6.45 9.05 10.27
CA LEU A 209 -6.91 9.78 9.08
C LEU A 209 -6.53 11.26 9.09
N ILE A 210 -6.56 11.89 10.27
CA ILE A 210 -6.45 13.36 10.37
C ILE A 210 -5.13 13.86 10.93
N ALA A 211 -4.33 12.99 11.58
CA ALA A 211 -3.04 13.42 12.09
C ALA A 211 -2.07 13.68 10.93
N PRO A 212 -1.21 14.72 11.05
CA PRO A 212 -0.15 14.96 10.09
C PRO A 212 0.71 13.71 9.91
N SER A 213 1.00 13.32 8.67
CA SER A 213 1.89 12.19 8.37
C SER A 213 3.22 12.33 9.11
N ARG A 214 3.79 11.19 9.51
CA ARG A 214 5.07 11.09 10.26
C ARG A 214 5.06 11.74 11.65
N SER A 215 3.93 12.26 12.13
CA SER A 215 3.81 12.75 13.51
C SER A 215 3.63 11.60 14.51
N LEU A 216 3.92 11.87 15.79
CA LEU A 216 3.63 10.92 16.87
C LEU A 216 2.13 10.54 16.90
N TYR A 217 1.23 11.48 16.60
CA TYR A 217 -0.21 11.21 16.52
C TYR A 217 -0.54 10.19 15.43
N ALA A 218 0.01 10.37 14.22
CA ALA A 218 -0.23 9.44 13.11
C ALA A 218 0.27 8.04 13.48
N GLN A 219 1.47 7.92 14.04
CA GLN A 219 2.02 6.63 14.47
C GLN A 219 1.16 5.97 15.56
N PHE A 220 0.73 6.74 16.56
CA PHE A 220 -0.11 6.21 17.64
C PHE A 220 -1.45 5.71 17.12
N GLY A 221 -2.09 6.46 16.22
CA GLY A 221 -3.36 6.06 15.59
C GLY A 221 -3.20 4.85 14.69
N THR A 222 -2.20 4.84 13.82
CA THR A 222 -1.85 3.69 12.96
C THR A 222 -1.50 2.44 13.75
N SER A 223 -0.97 2.58 14.96
CA SER A 223 -0.64 1.46 15.86
C SER A 223 -1.77 1.04 16.80
N CYS A 224 -2.98 1.60 16.63
CA CYS A 224 -4.12 1.37 17.52
C CYS A 224 -3.81 1.64 19.00
N GLY A 225 -3.17 2.76 19.27
CA GLY A 225 -2.80 3.17 20.62
C GLY A 225 -1.58 2.41 21.13
N ALA A 226 -0.61 2.17 20.26
CA ALA A 226 0.63 1.41 20.50
C ALA A 226 0.41 -0.07 20.83
N ARG A 227 -0.64 -0.65 20.23
CA ARG A 227 -0.95 -2.10 20.26
C ARG A 227 -0.47 -2.83 18.99
N GLY A 228 0.15 -2.09 18.07
CA GLY A 228 1.02 -2.60 17.01
C GLY A 228 0.31 -3.26 15.81
N THR A 229 -0.89 -2.79 15.53
CA THR A 229 -1.66 -3.13 14.33
C THR A 229 -2.32 -1.89 13.74
N SER A 230 -2.65 -1.90 12.45
CA SER A 230 -3.45 -0.88 11.76
C SER A 230 -4.94 -1.20 11.65
N TYR A 231 -5.37 -2.45 11.93
CA TYR A 231 -6.79 -2.82 12.06
C TYR A 231 -7.17 -2.83 13.53
N CYS A 232 -7.62 -1.68 14.02
CA CYS A 232 -7.89 -1.50 15.44
C CYS A 232 -9.00 -2.40 15.97
N THR A 233 -9.99 -2.72 15.14
CA THR A 233 -11.13 -3.58 15.50
C THR A 233 -10.73 -5.03 15.84
N LEU A 234 -9.49 -5.43 15.52
CA LEU A 234 -8.96 -6.74 15.88
C LEU A 234 -8.52 -6.86 17.33
N VAL A 235 -7.99 -5.76 17.89
CA VAL A 235 -7.40 -5.75 19.23
C VAL A 235 -8.15 -4.85 20.21
N LEU A 236 -9.15 -4.12 19.71
CA LEU A 236 -10.00 -3.20 20.45
C LEU A 236 -11.46 -3.52 20.16
N ASP A 237 -12.33 -3.22 21.12
CA ASP A 237 -13.77 -3.31 20.93
C ASP A 237 -14.20 -2.37 19.79
N ASP A 238 -15.01 -2.88 18.87
CA ASP A 238 -15.59 -2.09 17.80
C ASP A 238 -16.60 -1.07 18.38
N ASP A 239 -16.27 0.21 18.27
CA ASP A 239 -17.10 1.32 18.73
C ASP A 239 -17.51 2.29 17.60
N GLY A 240 -17.48 1.79 16.35
CA GLY A 240 -17.95 2.48 15.17
C GLY A 240 -16.86 3.17 14.34
N ASP A 241 -17.31 3.82 13.28
CA ASP A 241 -16.42 4.39 12.27
C ASP A 241 -15.87 5.78 12.65
N PRO A 242 -14.63 6.10 12.25
CA PRO A 242 -14.08 7.45 12.34
C PRO A 242 -15.05 8.50 11.76
N PRO A 243 -15.31 9.62 12.45
CA PRO A 243 -16.17 10.67 11.93
C PRO A 243 -15.76 11.22 10.56
N THR A 244 -14.47 11.22 10.24
CA THR A 244 -13.98 11.63 8.91
C THR A 244 -14.56 10.76 7.80
N LEU A 245 -14.84 9.48 8.05
CA LEU A 245 -15.43 8.60 7.03
C LEU A 245 -16.87 8.95 6.69
N ALA A 246 -17.61 9.64 7.56
CA ALA A 246 -18.95 10.12 7.21
C ALA A 246 -18.94 11.10 6.02
N THR A 247 -17.79 11.72 5.74
CA THR A 247 -17.63 12.67 4.63
C THR A 247 -16.94 12.07 3.41
N LEU A 248 -16.36 10.86 3.52
CA LEU A 248 -15.70 10.16 2.41
C LEU A 248 -16.55 8.96 2.01
N THR A 249 -17.13 9.02 0.80
CA THR A 249 -17.89 7.88 0.27
C THR A 249 -17.17 7.25 -0.91
N PRO A 250 -17.32 5.93 -1.14
CA PRO A 250 -16.69 5.24 -2.28
C PRO A 250 -17.02 5.85 -3.65
N ASP A 251 -18.25 6.35 -3.80
CA ASP A 251 -18.81 6.90 -5.04
C ASP A 251 -18.60 8.42 -5.21
N GLN A 252 -17.96 9.09 -4.24
CA GLN A 252 -17.73 10.53 -4.36
C GLN A 252 -16.77 10.86 -5.52
N ALA A 253 -17.01 12.01 -6.16
CA ALA A 253 -16.17 12.50 -7.24
C ALA A 253 -14.76 12.90 -6.74
N PRO A 254 -13.72 12.68 -7.56
CA PRO A 254 -12.36 13.05 -7.18
C PRO A 254 -12.16 14.58 -7.20
N PRO A 255 -11.16 15.12 -6.47
CA PRO A 255 -10.91 16.56 -6.37
C PRO A 255 -10.59 17.29 -7.70
N GLY A 256 -10.20 16.59 -8.77
CA GLY A 256 -9.96 17.21 -10.08
C GLY A 256 -8.62 17.94 -10.20
N GLN A 257 -7.70 17.77 -9.24
CA GLN A 257 -6.44 18.53 -9.18
C GLN A 257 -5.31 17.84 -9.93
N ASP A 258 -5.37 16.51 -10.09
CA ASP A 258 -4.36 15.71 -10.78
C ASP A 258 -5.04 14.51 -11.46
N LYS A 259 -4.84 14.39 -12.78
CA LYS A 259 -5.54 13.38 -13.59
C LYS A 259 -5.17 11.94 -13.21
N LEU A 260 -3.90 11.68 -12.90
CA LEU A 260 -3.45 10.36 -12.49
C LEU A 260 -4.04 10.01 -11.11
N LEU A 261 -3.99 10.94 -10.16
CA LEU A 261 -4.55 10.70 -8.83
C LEU A 261 -6.08 10.58 -8.85
N ASP A 262 -6.76 11.28 -9.76
CA ASP A 262 -8.21 11.15 -9.96
C ASP A 262 -8.58 9.76 -10.50
N GLN A 263 -7.78 9.20 -11.42
CA GLN A 263 -7.99 7.83 -11.89
C GLN A 263 -7.76 6.81 -10.77
N LEU A 264 -6.66 6.95 -10.02
CA LEU A 264 -6.39 6.09 -8.86
C LEU A 264 -7.49 6.20 -7.79
N TRP A 265 -8.08 7.39 -7.61
CA TRP A 265 -9.23 7.58 -6.73
C TRP A 265 -10.43 6.75 -7.20
N LEU A 266 -10.80 6.83 -8.48
CA LEU A 266 -11.95 6.09 -9.00
C LEU A 266 -11.74 4.58 -8.83
N PHE A 267 -10.57 4.06 -9.21
CA PHE A 267 -10.24 2.65 -9.02
C PHE A 267 -10.24 2.24 -7.54
N CYS A 268 -9.74 3.10 -6.64
CA CYS A 268 -9.79 2.83 -5.21
C CYS A 268 -11.23 2.75 -4.67
N GLY A 269 -12.11 3.65 -5.12
CA GLY A 269 -13.55 3.60 -4.80
C GLY A 269 -14.24 2.34 -5.34
N ASP A 270 -13.78 1.86 -6.51
CA ASP A 270 -14.23 0.64 -7.19
C ASP A 270 -13.49 -0.63 -6.73
N LEU A 271 -12.96 -0.64 -5.50
CA LEU A 271 -12.39 -1.82 -4.84
C LEU A 271 -11.07 -2.33 -5.46
N ASP A 272 -10.28 -1.45 -6.09
CA ASP A 272 -8.90 -1.76 -6.46
C ASP A 272 -7.94 -1.42 -5.31
N ALA A 273 -7.46 -2.46 -4.61
CA ALA A 273 -6.62 -2.30 -3.44
C ALA A 273 -5.24 -1.74 -3.77
N ARG A 274 -4.72 -2.08 -4.95
CA ARG A 274 -3.44 -1.54 -5.43
C ARG A 274 -3.62 -0.07 -5.76
N ALA A 275 -4.74 0.31 -6.36
CA ALA A 275 -5.03 1.72 -6.60
C ALA A 275 -5.15 2.51 -5.30
N CYS A 276 -5.78 1.97 -4.24
CA CYS A 276 -5.79 2.62 -2.92
C CYS A 276 -4.38 2.77 -2.31
N LYS A 277 -3.55 1.74 -2.44
CA LYS A 277 -2.14 1.76 -2.00
C LYS A 277 -1.32 2.78 -2.78
N ASP A 278 -1.43 2.78 -4.11
CA ASP A 278 -0.71 3.70 -4.97
C ASP A 278 -1.19 5.14 -4.77
N LEU A 279 -2.50 5.32 -4.54
CA LEU A 279 -3.08 6.61 -4.21
C LEU A 279 -2.51 7.16 -2.90
N SER A 280 -2.49 6.38 -1.82
CA SER A 280 -1.88 6.82 -0.56
C SER A 280 -0.38 7.06 -0.70
N LYS A 281 0.33 6.28 -1.52
CA LYS A 281 1.79 6.38 -1.73
C LYS A 281 2.21 7.60 -2.55
N PHE A 282 1.51 7.90 -3.65
CA PHE A 282 1.92 8.93 -4.61
C PHE A 282 1.22 10.28 -4.39
N SER A 283 0.23 10.33 -3.51
CA SER A 283 -0.47 11.58 -3.20
C SER A 283 0.42 12.57 -2.45
N PRO A 284 0.15 13.88 -2.58
CA PRO A 284 0.71 14.86 -1.67
C PRO A 284 0.38 14.51 -0.22
N VAL A 285 1.32 14.75 0.67
CA VAL A 285 1.18 14.48 2.11
C VAL A 285 -0.01 15.26 2.66
N ASP A 286 -0.80 14.60 3.51
CA ASP A 286 -1.99 15.15 4.18
C ASP A 286 -3.09 15.64 3.22
N SER A 287 -3.09 15.17 1.96
CA SER A 287 -4.12 15.50 0.99
C SER A 287 -5.38 14.65 1.14
N LEU A 288 -6.48 15.12 0.55
CA LEU A 288 -7.71 14.34 0.46
C LEU A 288 -7.50 13.01 -0.29
N TYR A 289 -6.67 13.01 -1.34
CA TYR A 289 -6.29 11.78 -2.06
C TYR A 289 -5.60 10.77 -1.14
N MET A 290 -4.68 11.22 -0.28
CA MET A 290 -4.00 10.35 0.68
C MET A 290 -5.00 9.78 1.69
N GLN A 291 -5.89 10.61 2.24
CA GLN A 291 -6.92 10.16 3.19
C GLN A 291 -7.86 9.12 2.57
N PHE A 292 -8.31 9.34 1.34
CA PHE A 292 -9.16 8.39 0.61
C PHE A 292 -8.45 7.06 0.33
N GLY A 293 -7.17 7.09 -0.03
CA GLY A 293 -6.38 5.88 -0.24
C GLY A 293 -6.13 5.10 1.06
N VAL A 294 -5.80 5.80 2.15
CA VAL A 294 -5.60 5.21 3.49
C VAL A 294 -6.91 4.63 4.04
N SER A 295 -8.05 5.20 3.66
CA SER A 295 -9.38 4.70 4.01
C SER A 295 -9.92 3.66 3.02
N CYS A 296 -9.11 3.05 2.17
CA CYS A 296 -9.59 2.06 1.20
C CYS A 296 -10.85 2.53 0.43
N GLY A 297 -10.81 3.77 -0.02
CA GLY A 297 -11.89 4.41 -0.77
C GLY A 297 -13.06 4.87 0.09
N GLY A 298 -12.82 5.40 1.29
CA GLY A 298 -13.87 5.92 2.17
C GLY A 298 -14.50 4.88 3.10
N ARG A 299 -13.77 3.81 3.40
CA ARG A 299 -14.19 2.69 4.25
C ARG A 299 -13.25 2.54 5.47
N ALA A 300 -13.73 1.94 6.56
CA ALA A 300 -12.95 1.83 7.81
C ALA A 300 -12.12 0.53 7.91
N VAL A 301 -11.60 0.01 6.79
CA VAL A 301 -11.00 -1.33 6.70
C VAL A 301 -9.58 -1.25 6.12
N ALA A 302 -8.48 -1.55 6.83
CA ALA A 302 -7.08 -1.70 6.34
C ALA A 302 -6.23 -2.97 6.74
N PRO A 303 -6.09 -4.05 5.95
CA PRO A 303 -5.59 -3.81 4.61
C PRO A 303 -6.66 -3.96 3.53
N CYS A 304 -6.69 -2.99 2.60
CA CYS A 304 -7.66 -2.92 1.51
C CYS A 304 -7.71 -4.21 0.68
N ALA A 305 -6.54 -4.82 0.44
CA ALA A 305 -6.38 -5.99 -0.42
C ALA A 305 -7.19 -7.20 0.04
N ARG A 306 -7.29 -7.42 1.34
CA ARG A 306 -8.10 -8.51 1.90
C ARG A 306 -9.57 -8.22 1.83
N PHE A 307 -9.95 -7.02 2.23
CA PHE A 307 -11.35 -6.62 2.20
C PHE A 307 -11.93 -6.74 0.78
N PHE A 308 -11.19 -6.33 -0.25
CA PHE A 308 -11.68 -6.45 -1.63
C PHE A 308 -11.65 -7.88 -2.17
N ALA A 309 -10.74 -8.74 -1.69
CA ALA A 309 -10.70 -10.15 -2.06
C ALA A 309 -11.91 -10.98 -1.56
N ASP A 310 -12.56 -10.55 -0.48
CA ASP A 310 -13.72 -11.24 0.12
C ASP A 310 -15.08 -10.73 -0.40
N LEU A 311 -15.09 -9.62 -1.14
CA LEU A 311 -16.27 -9.13 -1.84
C LEU A 311 -16.56 -9.89 -3.16
N ASP A 312 -15.71 -10.86 -3.53
CA ASP A 312 -15.81 -11.66 -4.76
C ASP A 312 -16.35 -13.10 -4.55
N THR A 313 -17.02 -13.42 -3.42
CA THR A 313 -17.65 -14.75 -3.16
C THR A 313 -19.16 -14.88 -3.36
#